data_AF-A0A1V6BYQ4-F1
#
_entry.id   AF-A0A1V6BYQ4-F1
#
_cell.length_a   1.000
_cell.length_b   1.000
_cell.length_c   1.000
_cell.angle_alpha   90.00
_cell.angle_beta   90.00
_cell.angle_gamma   90.00
#
_symmetry.space_group_name_H-M   'P 1'
#
loop_
_entity.id
_entity.type
_entity.pdbx_description
1 polymer ?
#
loop_
_entity_poly.entity_id
_entity_poly.type
_entity_poly.pdbx_seq_one_letter_code
_entity_poly.pdbx_strand_id
1 'polypeptide(L)'
;MAERKPPQFYRQRFLLALLYVFGKKLNKTDFQKYLFLYQQEYASDNQTYFFLPYKYGPFSFQSYADLRRLEELEFIQNNEIIELKDNFNYFNYLKENDKILILEFFNIYKNIKGRDLIKYVYTKYPYFASKSLIIGDILGKDFNLTVNTYEKSFFTIGYEGKTIDQYLNDIILNNINLVIDVRKNPISMKYGFSKKNLSNSLNQLNIEYLHIPELGIESNERQNLRSFDDYQKLFERYEKGILAHQTTAILKVAHLYNTKKRIALTCFEKDYTSCHRSRIGNIINKKFGIGVNNL
;
A
#
# COMPACT_ATOMS: atom_id res chain seq x y z
N MET A 1 32.80 17.50 -17.03
CA MET A 1 31.37 17.25 -16.75
C MET A 1 31.23 17.02 -15.26
N ALA A 2 30.34 17.76 -14.58
CA ALA A 2 30.10 17.54 -13.16
C ALA A 2 29.63 16.10 -12.94
N GLU A 3 30.24 15.41 -11.99
CA GLU A 3 29.96 14.01 -11.67
C GLU A 3 28.49 13.87 -11.22
N ARG A 4 27.72 13.04 -11.93
CA ARG A 4 26.29 12.86 -11.66
C ARG A 4 26.12 12.17 -10.30
N LYS A 5 25.59 12.89 -9.31
CA LYS A 5 25.32 12.33 -7.98
C LYS A 5 24.20 11.28 -8.05
N PRO A 6 24.30 10.16 -7.34
CA PRO A 6 23.25 9.14 -7.31
C PRO A 6 22.00 9.65 -6.57
N PRO A 7 20.82 9.02 -6.79
CA PRO A 7 19.61 9.33 -6.05
C PRO A 7 19.79 9.29 -4.53
N GLN A 8 19.12 10.18 -3.81
CA GLN A 8 19.22 10.29 -2.34
C GLN A 8 18.71 9.03 -1.63
N PHE A 9 17.58 8.46 -2.09
CA PHE A 9 16.97 7.29 -1.45
C PHE A 9 17.66 6.00 -1.88
N TYR A 10 18.02 5.15 -0.90
CA TYR A 10 18.65 3.86 -1.17
C TYR A 10 17.82 2.98 -2.12
N ARG A 11 16.52 2.89 -1.87
CA ARG A 11 15.59 2.11 -2.71
C ARG A 11 15.59 2.52 -4.19
N GLN A 12 15.79 3.82 -4.48
CA GLN A 12 15.91 4.31 -5.86
C GLN A 12 17.23 3.87 -6.50
N ARG A 13 18.33 3.90 -5.74
CA ARG A 13 19.62 3.35 -6.20
C ARG A 13 19.51 1.86 -6.48
N PHE A 14 18.75 1.13 -5.67
CA PHE A 14 18.45 -0.29 -5.90
C PHE A 14 17.71 -0.53 -7.21
N LEU A 15 16.68 0.26 -7.55
CA LEU A 15 15.99 0.14 -8.85
C LEU A 15 16.96 0.32 -10.04
N LEU A 16 17.87 1.29 -9.96
CA LEU A 16 18.87 1.55 -11.00
C LEU A 16 19.91 0.42 -11.09
N ALA A 17 20.35 -0.11 -9.95
CA ALA A 17 21.27 -1.25 -9.91
C ALA A 17 20.63 -2.52 -10.47
N LEU A 18 19.34 -2.76 -10.18
CA LEU A 18 18.58 -3.87 -10.76
C LEU A 18 18.49 -3.75 -12.29
N LEU A 19 18.19 -2.56 -12.82
CA LEU A 19 18.27 -2.33 -14.27
C LEU A 19 19.67 -2.59 -14.81
N TYR A 20 20.70 -2.10 -14.12
CA TYR A 20 22.08 -2.22 -14.55
C TYR A 20 22.51 -3.69 -14.72
N VAL A 21 22.26 -4.55 -13.72
CA VAL A 21 22.66 -5.97 -13.77
C VAL A 21 21.90 -6.75 -14.84
N PHE A 22 20.67 -6.35 -15.17
CA PHE A 22 19.88 -6.91 -16.28
C PHE A 22 20.16 -6.27 -17.64
N GLY A 23 21.33 -5.64 -17.83
CA GLY A 23 21.73 -5.10 -19.13
C GLY A 23 21.16 -3.71 -19.44
N LYS A 24 20.84 -2.93 -18.40
CA LYS A 24 20.39 -1.51 -18.44
C LYS A 24 19.01 -1.27 -19.05
N LYS A 25 18.35 -2.31 -19.55
CA LYS A 25 17.08 -2.21 -20.26
C LYS A 25 16.17 -3.40 -19.94
N LEU A 26 14.97 -3.13 -19.44
CA LEU A 26 13.97 -4.15 -19.12
C LEU A 26 12.57 -3.68 -19.52
N ASN A 27 11.75 -4.56 -20.09
CA ASN A 27 10.34 -4.25 -20.26
C ASN A 27 9.68 -4.06 -18.87
N LYS A 28 8.64 -3.23 -18.80
CA LYS A 28 7.99 -2.86 -17.53
C LYS A 28 7.54 -4.06 -16.71
N THR A 29 6.96 -5.06 -17.37
CA THR A 29 6.43 -6.26 -16.71
C THR A 29 7.55 -7.08 -16.08
N ASP A 30 8.62 -7.37 -16.82
CA ASP A 30 9.76 -8.13 -16.33
C ASP A 30 10.46 -7.39 -15.20
N PHE A 31 10.69 -6.08 -15.33
CA PHE A 31 11.25 -5.27 -14.24
C PHE A 31 10.43 -5.42 -12.95
N GLN A 32 9.10 -5.31 -13.06
CA GLN A 32 8.22 -5.46 -11.91
C GLN A 32 8.28 -6.88 -11.32
N LYS A 33 8.35 -7.93 -12.16
CA LYS A 33 8.45 -9.32 -11.69
C LYS A 33 9.79 -9.61 -11.02
N TYR A 34 10.89 -9.13 -11.59
CA TYR A 34 12.20 -9.27 -10.97
C TYR A 34 12.29 -8.52 -9.65
N LEU A 35 11.80 -7.28 -9.59
CA LEU A 35 11.76 -6.53 -8.34
C LEU A 35 10.90 -7.25 -7.29
N PHE A 36 9.74 -7.78 -7.68
CA PHE A 36 8.90 -8.57 -6.79
C PHE A 36 9.64 -9.80 -6.26
N LEU A 37 10.21 -10.64 -7.13
CA LEU A 37 10.92 -11.86 -6.74
C LEU A 37 12.10 -11.55 -5.81
N TYR A 38 12.89 -10.52 -6.13
CA TYR A 38 13.99 -10.09 -5.25
C TYR A 38 13.47 -9.74 -3.85
N GLN A 39 12.38 -8.97 -3.77
CA GLN A 39 11.84 -8.53 -2.47
C GLN A 39 11.24 -9.69 -1.67
N GLN A 40 10.68 -10.72 -2.34
CA GLN A 40 10.16 -11.91 -1.68
C GLN A 40 11.24 -12.88 -1.20
N GLU A 41 12.33 -13.02 -1.96
CA GLU A 41 13.28 -14.13 -1.77
C GLU A 41 14.63 -13.71 -1.19
N TYR A 42 15.05 -12.46 -1.38
CA TYR A 42 16.39 -11.99 -1.00
C TYR A 42 16.36 -10.82 -0.01
N ALA A 43 15.22 -10.17 0.17
CA ALA A 43 15.14 -8.93 0.95
C ALA A 43 14.40 -9.07 2.28
N SER A 44 14.25 -10.27 2.86
CA SER A 44 13.43 -10.51 4.07
C SER A 44 13.68 -9.52 5.20
N ASP A 45 14.95 -9.18 5.46
CA ASP A 45 15.33 -8.28 6.56
C ASP A 45 15.41 -6.81 6.17
N ASN A 46 15.34 -6.49 4.86
CA ASN A 46 15.57 -5.15 4.31
C ASN A 46 14.60 -4.81 3.17
N GLN A 47 13.34 -5.29 3.25
CA GLN A 47 12.35 -5.01 2.22
C GLN A 47 12.17 -3.50 2.04
N THR A 48 12.37 -3.04 0.80
CA THR A 48 12.26 -1.63 0.41
C THR A 48 11.00 -1.35 -0.39
N TYR A 49 10.42 -2.39 -1.00
CA TYR A 49 9.18 -2.33 -1.75
C TYR A 49 8.27 -3.48 -1.33
N PHE A 50 7.01 -3.14 -1.06
CA PHE A 50 5.96 -4.10 -0.76
C PHE A 50 5.02 -4.21 -1.95
N PHE A 51 4.31 -5.32 -2.04
CA PHE A 51 3.47 -5.63 -3.18
C PHE A 51 2.07 -6.00 -2.72
N LEU A 52 1.14 -5.90 -3.67
CA LEU A 52 -0.23 -6.38 -3.54
C LEU A 52 -0.72 -6.96 -4.88
N PRO A 53 -1.80 -7.76 -4.89
CA PRO A 53 -2.38 -8.26 -6.13
C PRO A 53 -2.97 -7.13 -6.98
N TYR A 54 -2.70 -7.15 -8.29
CA TYR A 54 -3.19 -6.14 -9.23
C TYR A 54 -3.43 -6.70 -10.64
N LYS A 55 -3.83 -5.82 -11.57
CA LYS A 55 -4.29 -6.11 -12.95
C LYS A 55 -3.39 -7.05 -13.75
N TYR A 56 -2.09 -7.07 -13.47
CA TYR A 56 -1.12 -7.95 -14.14
C TYR A 56 -0.22 -8.67 -13.14
N GLY A 57 -0.75 -9.02 -11.97
CA GLY A 57 -0.03 -9.71 -10.90
C GLY A 57 0.50 -8.76 -9.82
N PRO A 58 1.63 -9.11 -9.14
CA PRO A 58 2.16 -8.29 -8.05
C PRO A 58 2.49 -6.87 -8.51
N PHE A 59 2.03 -5.88 -7.74
CA PHE A 59 2.24 -4.46 -8.00
C PHE A 59 2.67 -3.68 -6.75
N SER A 60 3.55 -2.70 -6.94
CA SER A 60 3.99 -1.75 -5.91
C SER A 60 3.76 -0.32 -6.43
N PHE A 61 2.87 0.42 -5.78
CA PHE A 61 2.67 1.85 -6.04
C PHE A 61 3.92 2.64 -5.68
N GLN A 62 4.65 2.24 -4.63
CA GLN A 62 5.87 2.91 -4.20
C GLN A 62 6.98 2.78 -5.24
N SER A 63 7.19 1.61 -5.84
CA SER A 63 8.21 1.43 -6.88
C SER A 63 7.88 2.22 -8.14
N TYR A 64 6.61 2.28 -8.55
CA TYR A 64 6.17 3.08 -9.68
C TYR A 64 6.30 4.58 -9.43
N ALA A 65 6.10 5.04 -8.19
CA ALA A 65 6.35 6.42 -7.81
C ALA A 65 7.83 6.79 -7.91
N ASP A 66 8.71 5.90 -7.45
CA ASP A 66 10.15 6.08 -7.54
C ASP A 66 10.64 6.00 -9.00
N LEU A 67 10.10 5.12 -9.84
CA LEU A 67 10.41 5.07 -11.27
C LEU A 67 10.03 6.39 -11.98
N ARG A 68 8.83 6.93 -11.73
CA ARG A 68 8.45 8.26 -12.27
C ARG A 68 9.41 9.35 -11.82
N ARG A 69 9.80 9.34 -10.54
CA ARG A 69 10.75 10.30 -10.00
C ARG A 69 12.13 10.17 -10.65
N LEU A 70 12.59 8.95 -10.90
CA LEU A 70 13.85 8.66 -11.58
C LEU A 70 13.83 9.13 -13.04
N GLU A 71 12.68 9.01 -13.71
CA GLU A 71 12.47 9.54 -15.06
C GLU A 71 12.50 11.08 -15.09
N GLU A 72 11.80 11.74 -14.17
CA GLU A 72 11.84 13.21 -14.02
C GLU A 72 13.25 13.74 -13.73
N LEU A 73 14.06 12.96 -13.02
CA LEU A 73 15.48 13.26 -12.74
C LEU A 73 16.42 12.81 -13.85
N GLU A 74 15.86 12.33 -14.97
CA GLU A 74 16.55 11.86 -16.16
C GLU A 74 17.51 10.68 -15.93
N PHE A 75 17.33 9.89 -14.88
CA PHE A 75 18.14 8.68 -14.66
C PHE A 75 17.73 7.57 -15.62
N ILE A 76 16.45 7.54 -15.98
CA ILE A 76 15.86 6.54 -16.86
C ILE A 76 14.95 7.18 -17.90
N GLN A 77 14.67 6.43 -18.96
CA GLN A 77 13.50 6.60 -19.83
C GLN A 77 12.50 5.48 -19.48
N ASN A 78 11.21 5.80 -19.33
CA ASN A 78 10.22 4.86 -18.78
C ASN A 78 8.95 4.76 -19.66
N ASN A 79 9.15 4.29 -20.90
CA ASN A 79 8.07 4.03 -21.88
C ASN A 79 7.58 2.57 -21.76
N GLU A 80 7.37 1.83 -22.83
CA GLU A 80 7.10 0.37 -22.71
C GLU A 80 8.28 -0.39 -22.09
N ILE A 81 9.47 0.19 -22.26
CA ILE A 81 10.73 -0.30 -21.75
C ILE A 81 11.29 0.74 -20.78
N ILE A 82 11.88 0.23 -19.69
CA ILE A 82 12.63 1.00 -18.71
C ILE A 82 14.11 0.88 -19.07
N GLU A 83 14.76 2.01 -19.35
CA GLU A 83 16.14 2.06 -19.84
C GLU A 83 16.94 3.11 -19.07
N LEU A 84 18.16 2.78 -18.64
CA LEU A 84 19.09 3.75 -18.05
C LEU A 84 19.55 4.76 -19.11
N LYS A 85 19.54 6.06 -18.78
CA LYS A 85 20.00 7.13 -19.68
C LYS A 85 21.54 7.30 -19.69
N ASP A 86 22.25 6.60 -18.82
CA ASP A 86 23.69 6.71 -18.69
C ASP A 86 24.38 5.35 -18.48
N ASN A 87 25.72 5.37 -18.50
CA ASN A 87 26.57 4.21 -18.27
C ASN A 87 27.06 4.11 -16.83
N PHE A 88 26.48 4.87 -15.91
CA PHE A 88 26.95 4.94 -14.54
C PHE A 88 26.71 3.60 -13.83
N ASN A 89 27.70 3.15 -13.07
CA ASN A 89 27.62 1.87 -12.39
C ASN A 89 26.90 2.01 -11.04
N TYR A 90 25.56 2.04 -11.08
CA TYR A 90 24.72 2.19 -9.88
C TYR A 90 24.88 1.04 -8.87
N PHE A 91 25.38 -0.12 -9.31
CA PHE A 91 25.74 -1.25 -8.45
C PHE A 91 26.74 -0.84 -7.35
N ASN A 92 27.65 0.09 -7.63
CA ASN A 92 28.66 0.53 -6.68
C ASN A 92 28.08 1.27 -5.45
N TYR A 93 26.82 1.73 -5.53
CA TYR A 93 26.15 2.47 -4.45
C TYR A 93 25.22 1.60 -3.60
N LEU A 94 25.23 0.29 -3.81
CA LEU A 94 24.59 -0.67 -2.93
C LEU A 94 25.49 -0.99 -1.73
N LYS A 95 24.89 -1.45 -0.64
CA LYS A 95 25.62 -2.06 0.47
C LYS A 95 26.30 -3.35 -0.01
N GLU A 96 27.43 -3.73 0.59
CA GLU A 96 28.19 -4.92 0.17
C GLU A 96 27.34 -6.20 0.15
N ASN A 97 26.50 -6.40 1.16
CA ASN A 97 25.59 -7.56 1.18
C ASN A 97 24.60 -7.54 0.01
N ASP A 98 24.01 -6.38 -0.30
CA ASP A 98 23.04 -6.25 -1.39
C ASP A 98 23.69 -6.42 -2.77
N LYS A 99 24.99 -6.09 -2.91
CA LYS A 99 25.78 -6.36 -4.12
C LYS A 99 25.91 -7.87 -4.37
N ILE A 100 26.15 -8.66 -3.33
CA ILE A 100 26.26 -10.11 -3.42
C ILE A 100 24.89 -10.69 -3.81
N LEU A 101 23.86 -10.35 -3.04
CA LEU A 101 22.50 -10.90 -3.23
C LEU A 101 21.91 -10.57 -4.61
N ILE A 102 22.12 -9.36 -5.13
CA ILE A 102 21.59 -9.00 -6.46
C ILE A 102 22.28 -9.75 -7.60
N LEU A 103 23.56 -10.11 -7.45
CA LEU A 103 24.28 -10.93 -8.44
C LEU A 103 23.85 -12.40 -8.38
N GLU A 104 23.63 -12.95 -7.18
CA GLU A 104 23.05 -14.28 -7.00
C GLU A 104 21.66 -14.36 -7.63
N PHE A 105 20.81 -13.37 -7.31
CA PHE A 105 19.48 -13.22 -7.91
C PHE A 105 19.55 -13.16 -9.45
N PHE A 106 20.43 -12.32 -10.00
CA PHE A 106 20.62 -12.22 -11.44
C PHE A 106 21.01 -13.56 -12.05
N ASN A 107 21.95 -14.29 -11.46
CA ASN A 107 22.41 -15.57 -12.00
C ASN A 107 21.31 -16.63 -12.08
N ILE A 108 20.37 -16.61 -11.14
CA ILE A 108 19.22 -17.52 -11.10
C ILE A 108 18.15 -17.11 -12.12
N TYR A 109 17.83 -15.82 -12.20
CA TYR A 109 16.66 -15.34 -12.94
C TYR A 109 16.94 -14.75 -14.33
N LYS A 110 18.21 -14.52 -14.72
CA LYS A 110 18.57 -13.88 -16.01
C LYS A 110 18.00 -14.54 -17.27
N ASN A 111 17.70 -15.84 -17.20
CA ASN A 111 17.25 -16.61 -18.36
C ASN A 111 15.72 -16.72 -18.49
N ILE A 112 14.95 -16.32 -17.47
CA ILE A 112 13.48 -16.44 -17.48
C ILE A 112 12.83 -15.06 -17.64
N LYS A 113 12.10 -14.84 -18.72
CA LYS A 113 11.56 -13.52 -19.12
C LYS A 113 10.16 -13.62 -19.73
N GLY A 114 9.49 -12.49 -19.88
CA GLY A 114 8.20 -12.40 -20.53
C GLY A 114 7.17 -13.37 -19.96
N ARG A 115 6.49 -14.12 -20.84
CA ARG A 115 5.42 -15.05 -20.43
C ARG A 115 5.87 -16.10 -19.43
N ASP A 116 7.09 -16.63 -19.57
CA ASP A 116 7.62 -17.66 -18.67
C ASP A 116 7.85 -17.10 -17.26
N LEU A 117 8.36 -15.88 -17.16
CA LEU A 117 8.54 -15.18 -15.88
C LEU A 117 7.20 -14.90 -15.20
N ILE A 118 6.20 -14.45 -15.96
CA ILE A 118 4.84 -14.24 -15.44
C ILE A 118 4.27 -15.56 -14.92
N LYS A 119 4.40 -16.65 -15.70
CA LYS A 119 3.94 -17.99 -15.31
C LYS A 119 4.62 -18.48 -14.04
N TYR A 120 5.93 -18.30 -13.93
CA TYR A 120 6.70 -18.63 -12.72
C TYR A 120 6.15 -17.89 -11.49
N VAL A 121 6.03 -16.56 -11.60
CA VAL A 121 5.52 -15.72 -10.50
C VAL A 121 4.10 -16.14 -10.10
N TYR A 122 3.20 -16.36 -11.06
CA TYR A 122 1.80 -16.68 -10.75
C TYR A 122 1.67 -18.07 -10.12
N THR A 123 2.50 -19.03 -10.55
CA THR A 123 2.51 -20.38 -9.98
C THR A 123 3.06 -20.38 -8.56
N LYS A 124 4.16 -19.67 -8.33
CA LYS A 124 4.85 -19.64 -7.02
C LYS A 124 4.14 -18.75 -6.00
N TYR A 125 3.53 -17.67 -6.45
CA TYR A 125 2.90 -16.65 -5.60
C TYR A 125 1.45 -16.35 -6.03
N PRO A 126 0.54 -17.35 -5.96
CA PRO A 126 -0.81 -17.27 -6.52
C PRO A 126 -1.67 -16.13 -5.96
N TYR A 127 -1.48 -15.78 -4.68
CA TYR A 127 -2.16 -14.64 -4.07
C TYR A 127 -1.95 -13.34 -4.87
N PHE A 128 -0.73 -13.06 -5.29
CA PHE A 128 -0.42 -11.82 -6.03
C PHE A 128 -0.94 -11.83 -7.46
N ALA A 129 -1.29 -12.99 -8.00
CA ALA A 129 -1.95 -13.13 -9.29
C ALA A 129 -3.48 -12.95 -9.19
N SER A 130 -4.05 -12.87 -7.99
CA SER A 130 -5.49 -12.99 -7.77
C SER A 130 -6.40 -11.95 -8.41
N LYS A 131 -5.85 -10.78 -8.71
CA LYS A 131 -6.57 -9.69 -9.41
C LYS A 131 -6.09 -9.52 -10.85
N SER A 132 -5.32 -10.47 -11.37
CA SER A 132 -4.74 -10.38 -12.70
C SER A 132 -5.78 -10.67 -13.78
N LEU A 133 -5.82 -9.80 -14.79
CA LEU A 133 -6.70 -9.90 -15.94
C LEU A 133 -6.26 -10.99 -16.94
N ILE A 134 -5.01 -11.45 -16.82
CA ILE A 134 -4.39 -12.42 -17.74
C ILE A 134 -4.14 -13.78 -17.08
N ILE A 135 -4.64 -14.01 -15.86
CA ILE A 135 -4.34 -15.24 -15.11
C ILE A 135 -4.83 -16.50 -15.83
N GLY A 136 -6.03 -16.45 -16.42
CA GLY A 136 -6.59 -17.56 -17.20
C GLY A 136 -5.76 -17.89 -18.44
N ASP A 137 -5.18 -16.88 -19.09
CA ASP A 137 -4.30 -17.07 -20.25
C ASP A 137 -2.96 -17.69 -19.83
N ILE A 138 -2.46 -17.35 -18.64
CA ILE A 138 -1.14 -17.78 -18.15
C ILE A 138 -1.19 -19.18 -17.51
N LEU A 139 -2.20 -19.45 -16.69
CA LEU A 139 -2.29 -20.67 -15.86
C LEU A 139 -3.40 -21.64 -16.30
N GLY A 140 -4.30 -21.24 -17.20
CA GLY A 140 -5.50 -22.01 -17.56
C GLY A 140 -6.76 -21.51 -16.85
N LYS A 141 -7.92 -21.79 -17.47
CA LYS A 141 -9.23 -21.22 -17.07
C LYS A 141 -9.78 -21.76 -15.74
N ASP A 142 -9.24 -22.88 -15.24
CA ASP A 142 -9.71 -23.53 -14.00
C ASP A 142 -9.10 -22.93 -12.73
N PHE A 143 -8.33 -21.83 -12.83
CA PHE A 143 -7.79 -21.14 -11.67
C PHE A 143 -8.90 -20.37 -10.94
N ASN A 144 -9.61 -21.08 -10.07
CA ASN A 144 -10.57 -20.50 -9.14
C ASN A 144 -9.86 -20.16 -7.84
N LEU A 145 -9.61 -18.87 -7.62
CA LEU A 145 -9.44 -18.40 -6.25
C LEU A 145 -10.78 -18.51 -5.58
N THR A 146 -10.85 -19.34 -4.55
CA THR A 146 -11.99 -19.43 -3.65
C THR A 146 -12.31 -18.03 -3.14
N VAL A 147 -13.36 -17.42 -3.68
CA VAL A 147 -13.95 -16.21 -3.11
C VAL A 147 -14.70 -16.69 -1.89
N ASN A 148 -14.06 -16.64 -0.73
CA ASN A 148 -14.79 -16.87 0.52
C ASN A 148 -16.01 -15.94 0.53
N THR A 149 -17.16 -16.49 0.87
CA THR A 149 -18.34 -15.70 1.17
C THR A 149 -18.06 -14.98 2.49
N TYR A 150 -17.55 -13.76 2.38
CA TYR A 150 -17.22 -12.99 3.55
C TYR A 150 -18.48 -12.36 4.15
N GLU A 151 -18.71 -12.61 5.43
CA GLU A 151 -19.78 -11.97 6.19
C GLU A 151 -19.63 -10.44 6.19
N LYS A 152 -20.70 -9.73 6.54
CA LYS A 152 -20.60 -8.28 6.75
C LYS A 152 -19.63 -8.02 7.91
N SER A 153 -18.65 -7.15 7.71
CA SER A 153 -17.64 -6.86 8.73
C SER A 153 -17.26 -5.40 8.75
N PHE A 154 -17.06 -4.89 9.96
CA PHE A 154 -16.65 -3.52 10.20
C PHE A 154 -15.22 -3.52 10.73
N PHE A 155 -14.35 -2.79 10.06
CA PHE A 155 -12.92 -2.72 10.36
C PHE A 155 -12.51 -1.34 10.84
N THR A 156 -11.41 -1.28 11.59
CA THR A 156 -10.60 -0.06 11.72
C THR A 156 -9.19 -0.36 11.25
N ILE A 157 -8.53 0.61 10.62
CA ILE A 157 -7.17 0.45 10.10
C ILE A 157 -6.36 1.73 10.29
N GLY A 158 -5.14 1.56 10.81
CA GLY A 158 -4.13 2.62 10.93
C GLY A 158 -3.06 2.51 9.86
N TYR A 159 -2.52 3.64 9.40
CA TYR A 159 -1.44 3.66 8.40
C TYR A 159 -0.07 4.12 8.91
N GLU A 160 0.06 4.48 10.18
CA GLU A 160 1.34 4.72 10.84
C GLU A 160 2.22 3.46 10.76
N GLY A 161 3.50 3.65 10.43
CA GLY A 161 4.44 2.55 10.20
C GLY A 161 4.24 1.76 8.90
N LYS A 162 3.08 1.82 8.22
CA LYS A 162 2.80 1.05 6.99
C LYS A 162 3.11 1.85 5.73
N THR A 163 3.71 1.26 4.70
CA THR A 163 3.74 1.88 3.36
C THR A 163 2.35 1.87 2.73
N ILE A 164 2.14 2.65 1.65
CA ILE A 164 0.88 2.59 0.91
C ILE A 164 0.58 1.18 0.39
N ASP A 165 1.60 0.46 -0.06
CA ASP A 165 1.48 -0.89 -0.58
C ASP A 165 1.02 -1.89 0.51
N GLN A 166 1.62 -1.83 1.69
CA GLN A 166 1.20 -2.65 2.84
C GLN A 166 -0.23 -2.34 3.26
N TYR A 167 -0.57 -1.06 3.37
CA TYR A 167 -1.91 -0.63 3.75
C TYR A 167 -2.99 -1.11 2.76
N LEU A 168 -2.74 -1.00 1.46
CA LEU A 168 -3.66 -1.50 0.44
C LEU A 168 -3.73 -3.03 0.42
N ASN A 169 -2.61 -3.71 0.70
CA ASN A 169 -2.60 -5.16 0.81
C ASN A 169 -3.47 -5.65 1.99
N ASP A 170 -3.42 -4.98 3.15
CA ASP A 170 -4.28 -5.30 4.30
C ASP A 170 -5.77 -5.16 3.94
N ILE A 171 -6.12 -4.13 3.16
CA ILE A 171 -7.49 -3.91 2.66
C ILE A 171 -7.93 -5.06 1.75
N ILE A 172 -7.05 -5.53 0.86
CA ILE A 172 -7.33 -6.64 -0.05
C ILE A 172 -7.48 -7.95 0.71
N LEU A 173 -6.57 -8.26 1.64
CA LEU A 173 -6.62 -9.48 2.45
C LEU A 173 -7.90 -9.57 3.27
N ASN A 174 -8.42 -8.43 3.73
CA ASN A 174 -9.67 -8.36 4.47
C ASN A 174 -10.91 -8.17 3.58
N ASN A 175 -10.76 -8.16 2.25
CA ASN A 175 -11.82 -7.95 1.27
C ASN A 175 -12.70 -6.73 1.61
N ILE A 176 -12.07 -5.61 1.97
CA ILE A 176 -12.77 -4.36 2.30
C ILE A 176 -13.25 -3.69 1.01
N ASN A 177 -14.54 -3.34 0.95
CA ASN A 177 -15.18 -2.71 -0.21
C ASN A 177 -15.20 -1.18 -0.14
N LEU A 178 -15.22 -0.62 1.07
CA LEU A 178 -15.25 0.83 1.30
C LEU A 178 -14.29 1.22 2.44
N VAL A 179 -13.43 2.19 2.17
CA VAL A 179 -12.64 2.89 3.19
C VAL A 179 -13.33 4.21 3.52
N ILE A 180 -13.63 4.41 4.80
CA ILE A 180 -14.17 5.64 5.35
C ILE A 180 -13.05 6.38 6.08
N ASP A 181 -12.58 7.47 5.50
CA ASP A 181 -11.63 8.37 6.13
C ASP A 181 -12.34 9.25 7.16
N VAL A 182 -11.96 9.09 8.43
CA VAL A 182 -12.52 9.85 9.56
C VAL A 182 -11.55 10.92 10.07
N ARG A 183 -10.48 11.22 9.32
CA ARG A 183 -9.59 12.34 9.63
C ARG A 183 -10.34 13.64 9.35
N LYS A 184 -10.23 14.62 10.26
CA LYS A 184 -10.78 15.96 10.02
C LYS A 184 -10.22 16.54 8.72
N ASN A 185 -8.89 16.58 8.64
CA ASN A 185 -8.12 17.05 7.49
C ASN A 185 -7.26 15.89 6.96
N PRO A 186 -7.63 15.24 5.84
CA PRO A 186 -6.91 14.09 5.28
C PRO A 186 -5.66 14.51 4.49
N ILE A 187 -4.79 15.28 5.14
CA ILE A 187 -3.49 15.72 4.64
C ILE A 187 -2.42 14.84 5.30
N SER A 188 -1.43 14.40 4.52
CA SER A 188 -0.35 13.54 5.01
C SER A 188 0.93 13.81 4.23
N MET A 189 2.04 13.96 4.94
CA MET A 189 3.39 14.00 4.35
C MET A 189 3.86 12.60 3.93
N LYS A 190 3.27 11.55 4.50
CA LYS A 190 3.57 10.16 4.13
C LYS A 190 2.94 9.86 2.77
N TYR A 191 3.79 9.44 1.82
CA TYR A 191 3.38 9.15 0.45
C TYR A 191 2.18 8.20 0.40
N GLY A 192 1.23 8.49 -0.50
CA GLY A 192 0.03 7.68 -0.70
C GLY A 192 -1.17 8.02 0.20
N PHE A 193 -0.98 8.74 1.32
CA PHE A 193 -2.04 8.92 2.34
C PHE A 193 -2.73 10.29 2.34
N SER A 194 -2.44 11.17 1.38
CA SER A 194 -3.28 12.35 1.15
C SER A 194 -4.63 11.93 0.55
N LYS A 195 -5.71 12.68 0.79
CA LYS A 195 -7.06 12.37 0.25
C LYS A 195 -7.05 11.99 -1.23
N LYS A 196 -6.39 12.80 -2.06
CA LYS A 196 -6.30 12.57 -3.51
C LYS A 196 -5.58 11.26 -3.83
N ASN A 197 -4.40 11.03 -3.24
CA ASN A 197 -3.59 9.86 -3.56
C ASN A 197 -4.25 8.57 -3.04
N LEU A 198 -4.77 8.59 -1.80
CA LEU A 198 -5.41 7.43 -1.20
C LEU A 198 -6.68 7.04 -1.96
N SER A 199 -7.54 8.02 -2.28
CA SER A 199 -8.73 7.80 -3.10
C SER A 199 -8.36 7.20 -4.46
N ASN A 200 -7.36 7.76 -5.15
CA ASN A 200 -6.91 7.26 -6.45
C ASN A 200 -6.39 5.81 -6.38
N SER A 201 -5.57 5.49 -5.38
CA SER A 201 -5.04 4.14 -5.20
C SER A 201 -6.13 3.11 -4.87
N LEU A 202 -7.11 3.46 -4.04
CA LEU A 202 -8.26 2.60 -3.74
C LEU A 202 -9.15 2.38 -4.97
N ASN A 203 -9.47 3.46 -5.70
CA ASN A 203 -10.28 3.37 -6.92
C ASN A 203 -9.62 2.48 -7.98
N GLN A 204 -8.29 2.53 -8.12
CA GLN A 204 -7.56 1.64 -9.01
C GLN A 204 -7.72 0.15 -8.66
N LEU A 205 -8.04 -0.16 -7.40
CA LEU A 205 -8.32 -1.50 -6.88
C LEU A 205 -9.81 -1.85 -6.83
N ASN A 206 -10.67 -0.99 -7.38
CA ASN A 206 -12.14 -1.07 -7.29
C ASN A 206 -12.65 -1.05 -5.83
N ILE A 207 -12.00 -0.25 -4.98
CA ILE A 207 -12.38 -0.05 -3.58
C ILE A 207 -12.82 1.39 -3.42
N GLU A 208 -14.01 1.60 -2.84
CA GLU A 208 -14.57 2.92 -2.68
C GLU A 208 -13.86 3.70 -1.55
N TYR A 209 -13.80 5.02 -1.70
CA TYR A 209 -13.29 5.94 -0.70
C TYR A 209 -14.36 6.98 -0.35
N LEU A 210 -14.64 7.13 0.94
CA LEU A 210 -15.52 8.17 1.45
C LEU A 210 -14.82 8.93 2.58
N HIS A 211 -14.95 10.26 2.58
CA HIS A 211 -14.45 11.10 3.67
C HIS A 211 -15.62 11.61 4.51
N ILE A 212 -15.58 11.38 5.83
CA ILE A 212 -16.57 11.86 6.82
C ILE A 212 -15.82 12.72 7.85
N PRO A 213 -15.50 14.00 7.53
CA PRO A 213 -14.76 14.88 8.41
C PRO A 213 -15.49 15.22 9.71
N GLU A 214 -16.81 15.06 9.74
CA GLU A 214 -17.65 15.29 10.92
C GLU A 214 -17.25 14.39 12.10
N LEU A 215 -16.68 13.22 11.82
CA LEU A 215 -16.18 12.29 12.83
C LEU A 215 -14.71 12.53 13.19
N GLY A 216 -14.06 13.56 12.64
CA GLY A 216 -12.66 13.85 12.91
C GLY A 216 -12.42 14.78 14.10
N ILE A 217 -11.30 14.59 14.79
CA ILE A 217 -10.79 15.54 15.78
C ILE A 217 -10.02 16.66 15.06
N GLU A 218 -10.26 17.91 15.45
CA GLU A 218 -9.54 19.07 14.92
C GLU A 218 -8.02 18.95 15.12
N SER A 219 -7.24 19.53 14.22
CA SER A 219 -5.77 19.40 14.28
C SER A 219 -5.14 20.16 15.45
N ASN A 220 -5.74 21.27 15.88
CA ASN A 220 -5.29 22.06 17.02
C ASN A 220 -5.47 21.31 18.35
N GLU A 221 -6.54 20.52 18.49
CA GLU A 221 -6.83 19.74 19.70
C GLU A 221 -5.89 18.54 19.88
N ARG A 222 -5.19 18.14 18.81
CA ARG A 222 -4.21 17.03 18.81
C ARG A 222 -2.80 17.47 19.13
N GLN A 223 -2.58 18.75 19.43
CA GLN A 223 -1.26 19.28 19.76
C GLN A 223 -0.94 19.03 21.25
N ASN A 224 0.34 18.79 21.54
CA ASN A 224 0.87 18.63 22.90
C ASN A 224 0.33 17.45 23.72
N LEU A 225 -0.18 16.39 23.09
CA LEU A 225 -0.51 15.13 23.77
C LEU A 225 0.80 14.40 24.11
N ARG A 226 1.15 14.30 25.40
CA ARG A 226 2.43 13.72 25.86
C ARG A 226 2.26 12.48 26.73
N SER A 227 1.10 12.35 27.37
CA SER A 227 0.78 11.26 28.29
C SER A 227 -0.50 10.56 27.89
N PHE A 228 -0.68 9.32 28.36
CA PHE A 228 -1.93 8.58 28.19
C PHE A 228 -3.16 9.35 28.72
N ASP A 229 -3.00 10.07 29.83
CA ASP A 229 -4.06 10.89 30.43
C ASP A 229 -4.49 12.05 29.52
N ASP A 230 -3.56 12.67 28.79
CA ASP A 230 -3.89 13.71 27.79
C ASP A 230 -4.77 13.14 26.68
N TYR A 231 -4.47 11.93 26.20
CA TYR A 231 -5.28 11.24 25.20
C TYR A 231 -6.67 10.90 25.74
N GLN A 232 -6.78 10.40 26.98
CA GLN A 232 -8.09 10.11 27.57
C GLN A 232 -8.94 11.38 27.72
N LYS A 233 -8.37 12.48 28.22
CA LYS A 233 -9.06 13.78 28.30
C LYS A 233 -9.51 14.29 26.93
N LEU A 234 -8.68 14.13 25.90
CA LEU A 234 -9.07 14.45 24.53
C LEU A 234 -10.25 13.60 24.08
N PHE A 235 -10.20 12.28 24.29
CA PHE A 235 -11.26 11.37 23.87
C PHE A 235 -12.57 11.59 24.62
N GLU A 236 -12.53 11.91 25.92
CA GLU A 236 -13.74 12.28 26.66
C GLU A 236 -14.38 13.55 26.11
N ARG A 237 -13.59 14.59 25.80
CA ARG A 237 -14.10 15.82 25.18
C ARG A 237 -14.64 15.55 23.79
N TYR A 238 -13.95 14.72 23.01
CA TYR A 238 -14.41 14.30 21.69
C TYR A 238 -15.73 13.54 21.76
N GLU A 239 -15.90 12.61 22.69
CA GLU A 239 -17.13 11.85 22.88
C GLU A 239 -18.30 12.74 23.34
N LYS A 240 -18.08 13.58 24.35
CA LYS A 240 -19.12 14.46 24.93
C LYS A 240 -19.47 15.65 24.04
N GLY A 241 -18.50 16.17 23.30
CA GLY A 241 -18.66 17.34 22.43
C GLY A 241 -18.99 16.95 21.00
N ILE A 242 -18.01 16.46 20.26
CA ILE A 242 -18.19 16.16 18.82
C ILE A 242 -19.13 14.98 18.65
N LEU A 243 -18.78 13.81 19.15
CA LEU A 243 -19.44 12.55 18.80
C LEU A 243 -20.91 12.50 19.25
N ALA A 244 -21.24 13.11 20.40
CA ALA A 244 -22.61 13.25 20.90
C ALA A 244 -23.55 13.98 19.94
N HIS A 245 -23.03 14.91 19.13
CA HIS A 245 -23.81 15.70 18.18
C HIS A 245 -23.76 15.16 16.73
N GLN A 246 -22.99 14.11 16.45
CA GLN A 246 -22.79 13.57 15.10
C GLN A 246 -23.70 12.37 14.76
N THR A 247 -24.95 12.38 15.24
CA THR A 247 -25.91 11.28 15.02
C THR A 247 -26.10 10.97 13.53
N THR A 248 -26.17 11.98 12.66
CA THR A 248 -26.32 11.79 11.21
C THR A 248 -25.12 11.07 10.60
N ALA A 249 -23.90 11.44 10.99
CA ALA A 249 -22.69 10.79 10.49
C ALA A 249 -22.58 9.33 10.97
N ILE A 250 -22.94 9.07 12.22
CA ILE A 250 -22.97 7.71 12.79
C ILE A 250 -24.01 6.83 12.08
N LEU A 251 -25.22 7.34 11.83
CA LEU A 251 -26.26 6.64 11.06
C LEU A 251 -25.79 6.36 9.63
N LYS A 252 -25.09 7.31 9.00
CA LYS A 252 -24.50 7.13 7.67
C LYS A 252 -23.50 5.96 7.66
N VAL A 253 -22.63 5.83 8.66
CA VAL A 253 -21.69 4.69 8.75
C VAL A 253 -22.44 3.37 8.90
N ALA A 254 -23.47 3.30 9.76
CA ALA A 254 -24.28 2.09 9.91
C ALA A 254 -25.03 1.71 8.62
N HIS A 255 -25.54 2.70 7.88
CA HIS A 255 -26.14 2.48 6.57
C HIS A 255 -25.12 1.94 5.55
N LEU A 256 -23.91 2.51 5.52
CA LEU A 256 -22.82 2.06 4.65
C LEU A 256 -22.36 0.64 4.99
N TYR A 257 -22.31 0.27 6.27
CA TYR A 257 -22.03 -1.10 6.69
C TYR A 257 -23.05 -2.08 6.09
N ASN A 258 -24.33 -1.72 6.11
CA ASN A 258 -25.40 -2.56 5.56
C ASN A 258 -25.37 -2.69 4.04
N THR A 259 -25.05 -1.60 3.33
CA THR A 259 -25.07 -1.56 1.86
C THR A 259 -23.77 -2.05 1.23
N LYS A 260 -22.61 -1.69 1.79
CA LYS A 260 -21.28 -2.04 1.28
C LYS A 260 -20.70 -3.31 1.88
N LYS A 261 -21.35 -3.87 2.90
CA LYS A 261 -21.04 -5.14 3.59
C LYS A 261 -19.71 -5.14 4.37
N ARG A 262 -18.60 -4.76 3.74
CA ARG A 262 -17.26 -4.77 4.36
C ARG A 262 -16.63 -3.40 4.25
N ILE A 263 -16.57 -2.70 5.38
CA ILE A 263 -16.12 -1.31 5.42
C ILE A 263 -15.01 -1.14 6.47
N ALA A 264 -14.12 -0.17 6.27
CA ALA A 264 -13.06 0.14 7.23
C ALA A 264 -13.01 1.64 7.56
N LEU A 265 -12.94 1.99 8.84
CA LEU A 265 -12.55 3.33 9.25
C LEU A 265 -11.03 3.47 9.15
N THR A 266 -10.55 4.53 8.51
CA THR A 266 -9.11 4.82 8.43
C THR A 266 -8.72 6.08 9.20
N CYS A 267 -7.60 6.00 9.90
CA CYS A 267 -6.92 7.13 10.54
C CYS A 267 -5.39 6.91 10.52
N PHE A 268 -4.62 7.86 11.06
CA PHE A 268 -3.17 7.80 11.11
C PHE A 268 -2.66 6.71 12.05
N GLU A 269 -3.01 6.78 13.33
CA GLU A 269 -2.35 6.08 14.43
C GLU A 269 -2.36 4.57 14.23
N LYS A 270 -1.25 3.86 14.50
CA LYS A 270 -1.22 2.40 14.38
C LYS A 270 -2.09 1.76 15.47
N ASP A 271 -1.88 2.19 16.71
CA ASP A 271 -2.61 1.71 17.87
C ASP A 271 -4.03 2.29 17.90
N TYR A 272 -5.04 1.41 17.85
CA TYR A 272 -6.44 1.81 17.89
C TYR A 272 -6.87 2.31 19.27
N THR A 273 -6.21 1.87 20.36
CA THR A 273 -6.56 2.29 21.74
C THR A 273 -6.22 3.76 21.99
N SER A 274 -5.24 4.27 21.24
CA SER A 274 -4.78 5.66 21.25
C SER A 274 -5.34 6.48 20.07
N CYS A 275 -6.43 6.02 19.44
CA CYS A 275 -7.01 6.64 18.24
C CYS A 275 -8.51 6.88 18.40
N HIS A 276 -9.03 7.99 17.87
CA HIS A 276 -10.46 8.31 17.94
C HIS A 276 -11.34 7.33 17.17
N ARG A 277 -10.78 6.59 16.21
CA ARG A 277 -11.53 5.56 15.46
C ARG A 277 -12.06 4.44 16.35
N SER A 278 -11.39 4.13 17.47
CA SER A 278 -11.93 3.18 18.46
C SER A 278 -13.18 3.72 19.14
N ARG A 279 -13.24 5.03 19.42
CA ARG A 279 -14.42 5.67 20.02
C ARG A 279 -15.60 5.63 19.06
N ILE A 280 -15.38 5.90 17.78
CA ILE A 280 -16.39 5.74 16.73
C ILE A 280 -16.88 4.29 16.67
N GLY A 281 -15.96 3.32 16.64
CA GLY A 281 -16.28 1.89 16.61
C GLY A 281 -17.11 1.45 17.82
N ASN A 282 -16.75 1.91 19.02
CA ASN A 282 -17.47 1.61 20.26
C ASN A 282 -18.91 2.16 20.23
N ILE A 283 -19.12 3.38 19.72
CA ILE A 283 -20.47 3.93 19.58
C ILE A 283 -21.29 3.13 18.57
N ILE A 284 -20.70 2.75 17.44
CA ILE A 284 -21.37 1.93 16.42
C ILE A 284 -21.77 0.57 17.00
N ASN A 285 -20.87 -0.07 17.75
CA ASN A 285 -21.17 -1.33 18.44
C ASN A 285 -22.30 -1.16 19.46
N LYS A 286 -22.23 -0.15 20.33
CA LYS A 286 -23.24 0.10 21.37
C LYS A 286 -24.62 0.43 20.78
N LYS A 287 -24.70 1.18 19.69
CA LYS A 287 -25.97 1.61 19.10
C LYS A 287 -26.60 0.58 18.15
N PHE A 288 -25.79 -0.24 17.47
CA PHE A 288 -26.27 -1.11 16.38
C PHE A 288 -25.87 -2.58 16.52
N GLY A 289 -25.12 -2.96 17.55
CA GLY A 289 -24.65 -4.34 17.75
C GLY A 289 -23.58 -4.78 16.74
N ILE A 290 -22.96 -3.86 15.99
CA ILE A 290 -21.98 -4.19 14.96
C ILE A 290 -20.60 -4.41 15.60
N GLY A 291 -20.05 -5.61 15.46
CA GLY A 291 -18.70 -5.96 15.92
C GLY A 291 -17.60 -5.22 15.14
N VAL A 292 -16.53 -4.82 15.83
CA VAL A 292 -15.41 -4.04 15.27
C VAL A 292 -14.15 -4.90 15.22
N ASN A 293 -13.49 -4.98 14.07
CA ASN A 293 -12.22 -5.68 13.88
C ASN A 293 -11.09 -4.65 13.67
N ASN A 294 -10.02 -4.70 14.47
CA ASN A 294 -8.92 -3.73 14.36
C ASN A 294 -7.73 -4.32 13.59
N LEU A 295 -7.24 -3.61 12.57
CA LEU A 295 -6.14 -3.97 11.65
C LEU A 295 -4.90 -3.07 11.79
#